data_AF-A0A920G264-F1
#
_entry.id   AF-A0A920G264-F1
#
_cell.length_a   1.000
_cell.length_b   1.000
_cell.length_c   1.000
_cell.angle_alpha   90.00
_cell.angle_beta   90.00
_cell.angle_gamma   90.00
#
_symmetry.space_group_name_H-M   'P 1'
#
loop_
_entity.id
_entity.type
_entity.pdbx_description
1 polymer ?
#
loop_
_entity_poly.entity_id
_entity_poly.type
_entity_poly.pdbx_seq_one_letter_code
_entity_poly.pdbx_strand_id
1 'polypeptide(L)'
;MAIHASLADTRKGYNSGFRHRHQGDDFSMGIQSTPLSALEACSPAKLNLFLHVTGRRADGYHNLQTVFQLLNWGDEMRFERREAPGVTLRVTRTILHQLTISF
;
A
#
# COMPACT_ATOMS: atom_id res chain seq x y z
N MET A 1 21.45 11.81 9.62
CA MET A 1 21.40 10.33 9.45
C MET A 1 20.15 10.04 8.62
N ALA A 2 20.33 9.71 7.34
CA ALA A 2 19.21 9.43 6.43
C ALA A 2 19.18 7.92 6.18
N ILE A 3 18.09 7.26 6.53
CA ILE A 3 17.93 5.84 6.25
C ILE A 3 17.60 5.69 4.78
N HIS A 4 18.49 5.05 4.03
CA HIS A 4 18.28 4.72 2.64
C HIS A 4 17.82 3.26 2.52
N ALA A 5 16.53 3.05 2.25
CA ALA A 5 16.00 1.74 1.90
C ALA A 5 16.09 1.58 0.38
N SER A 6 17.06 0.80 -0.09
CA SER A 6 17.21 0.48 -1.52
C SER A 6 16.66 -0.92 -1.78
N LEU A 7 15.76 -1.04 -2.75
CA LEU A 7 15.37 -2.33 -3.33
C LEU A 7 16.41 -2.74 -4.38
N ALA A 8 16.79 -4.03 -4.43
CA ALA A 8 17.45 -4.58 -5.61
C ALA A 8 16.38 -4.70 -6.73
N ASP A 9 16.46 -3.81 -7.73
CA ASP A 9 15.46 -3.66 -8.80
C ASP A 9 15.35 -4.91 -9.69
N THR A 10 14.17 -5.53 -9.71
CA THR A 10 13.70 -6.41 -10.79
C THR A 10 12.35 -5.88 -11.29
N ARG A 11 12.44 -4.80 -12.07
CA ARG A 11 11.35 -4.06 -12.72
C ARG A 11 10.09 -4.86 -13.05
N LYS A 12 8.92 -4.31 -12.70
CA LYS A 12 7.77 -4.20 -13.62
C LYS A 12 6.92 -2.97 -13.27
N GLY A 13 6.65 -2.17 -14.30
CA GLY A 13 6.16 -0.80 -14.21
C GLY A 13 4.70 -0.63 -13.78
N TYR A 14 4.45 0.53 -13.20
CA TYR A 14 3.13 1.12 -13.03
C TYR A 14 2.60 1.52 -14.42
N ASN A 15 1.60 0.81 -14.95
CA ASN A 15 0.97 1.14 -16.23
C ASN A 15 -0.01 2.30 -16.05
N SER A 16 0.47 3.54 -16.15
CA SER A 16 -0.39 4.70 -16.43
C SER A 16 -0.77 4.72 -17.92
N GLY A 17 -1.65 3.80 -18.31
CA GLY A 17 -2.00 3.54 -19.70
C GLY A 17 -3.38 4.05 -20.14
N PHE A 18 -3.75 5.30 -19.87
CA PHE A 18 -4.91 5.91 -20.56
C PHE A 18 -4.46 6.47 -21.92
N ARG A 19 -4.54 5.64 -22.97
CA ARG A 19 -4.32 6.07 -24.36
C ARG A 19 -5.63 6.58 -24.97
N HIS A 20 -5.73 7.89 -25.17
CA HIS A 20 -6.75 8.51 -26.02
C HIS A 20 -6.46 8.18 -27.50
N ARG A 21 -7.36 7.45 -28.16
CA ARG A 21 -7.42 7.37 -29.63
C ARG A 21 -8.63 8.17 -30.08
N HIS A 22 -8.40 9.28 -30.75
CA HIS A 22 -9.44 10.06 -31.44
C HIS A 22 -9.79 9.37 -32.77
N GLN A 23 -11.07 9.05 -32.99
CA GLN A 23 -11.76 9.19 -34.28
C GLN A 23 -13.27 9.21 -33.99
N GLY A 24 -13.99 10.09 -34.68
CA GLY A 24 -15.29 10.66 -34.31
C GLY A 24 -16.46 9.71 -34.10
N ASP A 25 -17.41 10.21 -33.31
CA ASP A 25 -18.86 10.26 -33.54
C ASP A 25 -19.67 9.98 -32.25
N ASP A 26 -20.65 10.85 -32.01
CA ASP A 26 -21.65 10.92 -30.93
C ASP A 26 -21.20 11.34 -29.50
N PHE A 27 -21.27 12.65 -29.27
CA PHE A 27 -21.26 13.29 -27.95
C PHE A 27 -22.55 12.97 -27.16
N SER A 28 -22.61 11.78 -26.57
CA SER A 28 -23.45 11.55 -25.39
C SER A 28 -22.60 11.88 -24.15
N MET A 29 -23.05 12.82 -23.31
CA MET A 29 -22.40 13.12 -22.02
C MET A 29 -22.75 12.01 -21.01
N GLY A 30 -22.51 10.76 -21.38
CA GLY A 30 -22.54 9.63 -20.47
C GLY A 30 -21.22 9.60 -19.75
N ILE A 31 -21.17 10.07 -18.50
CA ILE A 31 -20.15 9.60 -17.56
C ILE A 31 -20.45 8.11 -17.38
N GLN A 32 -19.92 7.27 -18.26
CA GLN A 32 -19.87 5.84 -18.02
C GLN A 32 -18.82 5.65 -16.93
N SER A 33 -19.24 5.79 -15.67
CA SER A 33 -18.46 5.34 -14.54
C SER A 33 -18.44 3.83 -14.61
N THR A 34 -17.47 3.25 -15.32
CA THR A 34 -17.19 1.84 -15.18
C THR A 34 -16.89 1.64 -13.69
N PRO A 35 -17.72 0.91 -12.92
CA PRO A 35 -17.44 0.73 -11.52
C PRO A 35 -16.09 0.02 -11.43
N LEU A 36 -15.15 0.63 -10.69
CA LEU A 36 -13.89 -0.05 -10.38
C LEU A 36 -14.27 -1.36 -9.66
N SER A 37 -14.08 -2.48 -10.35
CA SER A 37 -14.39 -3.81 -9.81
C SER A 37 -13.47 -4.19 -8.65
N ALA A 38 -12.34 -3.48 -8.50
CA ALA A 38 -11.42 -3.62 -7.40
C ALA A 38 -10.72 -2.30 -7.05
N LEU A 39 -10.37 -2.16 -5.77
CA LEU A 39 -9.49 -1.12 -5.25
C LEU A 39 -8.12 -1.75 -4.96
N GLU A 40 -7.05 -1.16 -5.49
CA GLU A 40 -5.67 -1.53 -5.19
C GLU A 40 -5.03 -0.47 -4.29
N ALA A 41 -4.32 -0.91 -3.24
CA ALA A 41 -3.67 -0.03 -2.28
C ALA A 41 -2.37 -0.65 -1.74
N CYS A 42 -1.40 0.20 -1.43
CA CYS A 42 -0.18 -0.21 -0.75
C CYS A 42 -0.33 -0.04 0.77
N SER A 43 0.15 -1.02 1.54
CA SER A 43 0.31 -0.94 3.00
C SER A 43 1.81 -0.84 3.32
N PRO A 44 2.37 0.38 3.42
CA PRO A 44 3.80 0.55 3.66
C PRO A 44 4.20 0.05 5.05
N ALA A 45 5.34 -0.62 5.12
CA ALA A 45 5.97 -0.99 6.38
C ALA A 45 6.54 0.25 7.07
N LYS A 46 6.68 0.16 8.40
CA LYS A 46 7.28 1.21 9.24
C LYS A 46 8.45 0.68 10.03
N LEU A 47 9.44 1.54 10.27
CA LEU A 47 10.52 1.34 11.23
C LEU A 47 10.35 2.33 12.39
N ASN A 48 10.50 1.86 13.63
CA ASN A 48 10.67 2.76 14.76
C ASN A 48 12.17 3.10 14.85
N LEU A 49 12.54 4.33 14.54
CA LEU A 49 13.94 4.78 14.60
C LEU A 49 14.40 5.00 16.04
N PHE A 50 13.44 5.27 16.90
CA PHE A 50 13.59 5.41 18.34
C PHE A 50 12.34 4.84 18.99
N LEU A 51 12.48 4.16 20.11
CA LEU A 51 11.35 3.69 20.91
C LEU A 51 11.72 3.73 22.39
N HIS A 52 10.95 4.48 23.17
CA HIS A 52 11.09 4.59 24.60
C HIS A 52 9.76 4.36 25.29
N VAL A 53 9.73 3.37 26.18
CA VAL A 53 8.58 3.07 27.03
C VAL A 53 8.69 3.95 28.27
N THR A 54 7.73 4.85 28.44
CA THR A 54 7.75 5.85 29.53
C THR A 54 6.93 5.46 30.76
N GLY A 55 6.14 4.38 30.65
CA GLY A 55 5.35 3.85 31.76
C GLY A 55 4.22 2.95 31.31
N ARG A 56 3.55 2.30 32.26
CA ARG A 56 2.38 1.45 32.04
C ARG A 56 1.13 2.11 32.63
N ARG A 57 0.05 2.13 31.86
CA ARG A 57 -1.26 2.70 32.19
C ARG A 57 -2.11 1.68 32.97
N ALA A 58 -3.17 2.16 33.60
CA ALA A 58 -4.12 1.33 34.35
C ALA A 58 -4.90 0.34 33.46
N ASP A 59 -5.08 0.66 32.17
CA ASP A 59 -5.70 -0.23 31.17
C ASP A 59 -4.74 -1.31 30.63
N GLY A 60 -3.50 -1.34 31.13
CA GLY A 60 -2.49 -2.33 30.75
C GLY A 60 -1.61 -1.94 29.57
N TYR A 61 -1.89 -0.82 28.88
CA TYR A 61 -1.07 -0.33 27.77
C TYR A 61 0.14 0.47 28.24
N HIS A 62 1.11 0.68 27.34
CA HIS A 62 2.32 1.46 27.62
C HIS A 62 2.25 2.86 27.00
N ASN A 63 2.75 3.85 27.72
CA ASN A 63 3.04 5.17 27.14
C ASN A 63 4.34 5.09 26.36
N LEU A 64 4.34 5.57 25.11
CA LEU A 64 5.49 5.49 24.21
C LEU A 64 5.91 6.87 23.74
N GLN A 65 7.22 7.10 23.69
CA GLN A 65 7.85 8.12 22.87
C GLN A 65 8.58 7.40 21.73
N THR A 66 8.28 7.77 20.49
CA THR A 66 8.83 7.08 19.30
C THR A 66 8.93 8.05 18.14
N VAL A 67 9.90 7.81 17.26
CA VAL A 67 9.98 8.43 15.93
C VAL A 67 9.87 7.30 14.92
N PHE A 68 8.89 7.36 14.03
CA PHE A 68 8.73 6.36 12.97
C PHE A 68 9.07 6.92 11.60
N GLN A 69 9.54 6.03 10.73
CA GLN A 69 9.71 6.29 9.31
C GLN A 69 8.98 5.22 8.51
N LEU A 70 8.21 5.66 7.52
CA LEU A 70 7.60 4.77 6.52
C LEU A 70 8.66 4.35 5.50
N LEU A 71 8.58 3.11 5.06
CA LEU A 71 9.44 2.54 4.02
C LEU A 71 8.68 2.55 2.69
N ASN A 72 9.42 2.73 1.59
CA ASN A 72 8.91 2.43 0.25
C ASN A 72 8.94 0.90 -0.01
N TRP A 73 8.39 0.15 0.93
CA TRP A 73 8.34 -1.31 0.96
C TRP A 73 7.15 -1.71 1.83
N GLY A 74 6.40 -2.73 1.45
CA GLY A 74 5.21 -3.15 2.17
C GLY A 74 4.33 -4.09 1.36
N ASP A 75 3.10 -4.28 1.82
CA ASP A 75 2.15 -5.19 1.18
C ASP A 75 1.38 -4.49 0.07
N GLU A 76 1.12 -5.21 -1.03
CA GLU A 76 0.13 -4.82 -2.03
C GLU A 76 -1.20 -5.48 -1.69
N MET A 77 -2.24 -4.67 -1.51
CA MET A 77 -3.58 -5.14 -1.16
C MET A 77 -4.56 -4.86 -2.29
N ARG A 78 -5.41 -5.84 -2.57
CA ARG A 78 -6.52 -5.72 -3.53
C ARG A 78 -7.83 -6.04 -2.84
N PHE A 79 -8.79 -5.13 -2.96
CA PHE A 79 -10.11 -5.23 -2.37
C PHE A 79 -11.16 -5.33 -3.45
N GLU A 80 -12.07 -6.29 -3.33
CA GLU A 80 -13.24 -6.44 -4.19
C GLU A 80 -14.50 -6.38 -3.33
N ARG A 81 -15.51 -5.65 -3.80
CA ARG A 81 -16.82 -5.62 -3.14
C ARG A 81 -17.48 -6.98 -3.30
N ARG A 82 -18.06 -7.50 -2.21
CA ARG A 82 -18.95 -8.65 -2.24
C ARG A 82 -20.39 -8.19 -2.08
N GLU A 83 -21.30 -8.83 -2.81
CA GLU A 83 -22.74 -8.59 -2.67
C GLU A 83 -23.35 -9.35 -1.48
N ALA A 84 -22.66 -10.37 -0.98
CA ALA A 84 -23.06 -11.13 0.21
C ALA A 84 -22.27 -10.70 1.45
N PRO A 85 -22.84 -10.82 2.66
CA PRO A 85 -22.12 -10.56 3.92
C PRO A 85 -20.86 -11.43 4.09
N GLY A 86 -19.89 -10.91 4.85
CA GLY A 86 -18.67 -11.62 5.24
C GLY A 86 -17.40 -11.12 4.54
N VAL A 87 -16.26 -11.66 4.97
CA VAL A 87 -14.92 -11.31 4.47
C VAL A 87 -14.19 -12.58 4.05
N THR A 88 -13.51 -12.55 2.92
CA THR A 88 -12.60 -13.61 2.48
C THR A 88 -11.21 -13.02 2.32
N LEU A 89 -10.23 -13.60 3.01
CA LEU A 89 -8.83 -13.22 2.90
C LEU A 89 -8.09 -14.25 2.05
N ARG A 90 -7.29 -13.79 1.09
CA ARG A 90 -6.42 -14.64 0.26
C ARG A 90 -5.05 -14.01 0.16
N VAL A 91 -4.01 -14.81 0.31
CA VAL A 91 -2.63 -14.41 0.02
C VAL A 91 -2.29 -14.96 -1.36
N THR A 92 -2.07 -14.07 -2.32
CA THR A 92 -1.90 -14.43 -3.75
C THR A 92 -0.45 -14.44 -4.21
N ARG A 93 0.44 -13.71 -3.53
CA ARG A 93 1.87 -13.69 -3.77
C ARG A 93 2.62 -13.60 -2.45
N THR A 94 3.70 -14.37 -2.34
CA THR A 94 4.77 -14.12 -1.38
C THR A 94 5.97 -13.72 -2.20
N ILE A 95 6.37 -12.45 -2.13
CA ILE A 95 7.58 -12.02 -2.82
C ILE A 95 8.73 -12.06 -1.82
N LEU A 96 9.75 -12.88 -2.09
CA LEU A 96 11.00 -12.90 -1.32
C LEU A 96 11.88 -11.73 -1.79
N HIS A 97 11.47 -10.51 -1.44
CA HIS A 97 12.35 -9.35 -1.59
C HIS A 97 13.24 -9.24 -0.36
N GLN A 98 14.56 -9.25 -0.57
CA GLN A 98 15.50 -8.92 0.49
C GLN A 98 15.49 -7.39 0.70
N LEU A 99 15.13 -6.95 1.91
CA LEU A 99 15.23 -5.56 2.33
C LEU A 99 16.58 -5.35 3.03
N THR A 100 17.38 -4.42 2.52
CA THR A 100 18.62 -4.00 3.18
C THR A 100 18.43 -2.59 3.75
N ILE A 101 18.71 -2.45 5.05
CA ILE A 101 18.68 -1.17 5.77
C ILE A 101 20.11 -0.85 6.17
N SER A 102 20.59 0.33 5.77
CA SER A 102 21.93 0.82 6.10
C SER A 102 21.81 2.09 6.94
N PHE A 103 22.74 2.26 7.89
CA PHE A 103 22.79 3.32 8.89
C PHE A 103 24.09 4.10 8.82
#